data_AF-K7AG31-F1
#
_entry.id   AF-K7AG31-F1
#
_cell.length_a   1.000
_cell.length_b   1.000
_cell.length_c   1.000
_cell.angle_alpha   90.00
_cell.angle_beta   90.00
_cell.angle_gamma   90.00
#
_symmetry.space_group_name_H-M   'P 1'
#
loop_
_entity.id
_entity.type
_entity.pdbx_description
1 polymer ?
#
loop_
_entity_poly.entity_id
_entity_poly.type
_entity_poly.pdbx_seq_one_letter_code
_entity_poly.pdbx_strand_id
1 'polypeptide(L)'
;MQLEVKPVAANEINIAMNTGLRMYLGLPFTGEAVTYYASGQIAKLQQFKEGRREGFLRQWFENKVLAFDSQYVAGRLEGETKSWWSNGNLRSISPYVKGRVTGESKQWYVTGELFKKMHYLDGQEVGLQQAWRQNGKLYSNYQYINGRVFGLKRSNMCVGLEDEKVVKAD
;
A
#
# COMPACT_ATOMS: atom_id res chain seq x y z
N MET A 1 -9.91 -30.59 -17.42
CA MET A 1 -8.79 -29.92 -18.12
C MET A 1 -9.02 -28.42 -17.97
N GLN A 2 -8.41 -27.77 -16.98
CA GLN A 2 -8.46 -26.32 -16.87
C GLN A 2 -7.55 -25.77 -17.97
N LEU A 3 -8.12 -25.04 -18.93
CA LEU A 3 -7.33 -24.28 -19.89
C LEU A 3 -6.51 -23.26 -19.09
N GLU A 4 -5.19 -23.46 -19.01
CA GLU A 4 -4.28 -22.45 -18.48
C GLU A 4 -4.35 -21.24 -19.40
N VAL A 5 -5.14 -20.25 -19.00
CA VAL A 5 -5.18 -18.96 -19.69
C VAL A 5 -3.87 -18.26 -19.35
N LYS A 6 -2.92 -18.29 -20.29
CA LYS A 6 -1.63 -17.61 -20.13
C LYS A 6 -1.87 -16.10 -19.94
N PRO A 7 -1.13 -15.44 -19.04
CA PRO A 7 -1.25 -14.00 -18.87
C PRO A 7 -0.76 -13.26 -20.11
N VAL A 8 -1.42 -12.15 -20.43
CA VAL A 8 -1.12 -11.25 -21.55
C VAL A 8 -0.05 -10.24 -21.12
N ALA A 9 0.92 -9.96 -21.98
CA ALA A 9 1.95 -8.98 -21.67
C ALA A 9 1.33 -7.58 -21.53
N ALA A 10 1.62 -6.86 -20.44
CA ALA A 10 0.92 -5.62 -20.13
C ALA A 10 1.15 -4.48 -21.15
N ASN A 11 2.19 -4.58 -21.98
CA ASN A 11 2.46 -3.66 -23.10
C ASN A 11 1.54 -3.90 -24.31
N GLU A 12 0.87 -5.05 -24.40
CA GLU A 12 -0.14 -5.33 -25.42
C GLU A 12 -1.53 -4.80 -25.03
N ILE A 13 -1.69 -4.36 -23.77
CA ILE A 13 -2.95 -3.87 -23.24
C ILE A 13 -2.90 -2.35 -23.19
N ASN A 14 -3.73 -1.71 -24.01
CA ASN A 14 -3.83 -0.25 -24.06
C ASN A 14 -4.93 0.29 -23.14
N ILE A 15 -4.97 1.61 -22.95
CA ILE A 15 -6.00 2.31 -22.18
C ILE A 15 -6.89 3.06 -23.16
N ALA A 16 -8.21 2.83 -23.12
CA ALA A 16 -9.17 3.63 -23.86
C ALA A 16 -9.25 5.03 -23.23
N MET A 17 -8.84 6.09 -23.94
CA MET A 17 -8.73 7.45 -23.37
C MET A 17 -10.05 8.01 -22.86
N ASN A 18 -11.17 7.63 -23.47
CA ASN A 18 -12.51 8.11 -23.12
C ASN A 18 -13.09 7.46 -21.84
N THR A 19 -12.67 6.24 -21.50
CA THR A 19 -13.27 5.45 -20.41
C THR A 19 -12.28 5.01 -19.33
N GLY A 20 -10.98 5.07 -19.62
CA GLY A 20 -9.92 4.54 -18.76
C GLY A 20 -9.83 3.00 -18.72
N LEU A 21 -10.67 2.30 -19.49
CA LEU A 21 -10.70 0.83 -19.53
C LEU A 21 -9.42 0.28 -20.16
N ARG A 22 -8.96 -0.86 -19.63
CA ARG A 22 -7.94 -1.69 -20.27
C ARG A 22 -8.55 -2.40 -21.46
N MET A 23 -7.89 -2.30 -22.60
CA MET A 23 -8.33 -2.87 -23.87
C MET A 23 -7.27 -3.84 -24.39
N TYR A 24 -7.70 -4.95 -24.95
CA TYR A 24 -6.87 -5.92 -25.65
C TYR A 24 -7.57 -6.31 -26.94
N LEU A 25 -6.86 -6.20 -28.08
CA LEU A 25 -7.43 -6.42 -29.42
C LEU A 25 -8.74 -5.62 -29.67
N GLY A 26 -8.79 -4.39 -29.16
CA GLY A 26 -9.93 -3.48 -29.32
C GLY A 26 -11.13 -3.75 -28.41
N LEU A 27 -11.08 -4.76 -27.53
CA LEU A 27 -12.16 -5.13 -26.61
C LEU A 27 -11.77 -4.89 -25.14
N PRO A 28 -12.74 -4.60 -24.24
CA PRO A 28 -12.46 -4.51 -22.81
C PRO A 28 -11.80 -5.78 -22.27
N PHE A 29 -10.61 -5.64 -21.71
CA PHE A 29 -9.76 -6.76 -21.35
C PHE A 29 -10.29 -7.53 -20.12
N THR A 30 -10.36 -8.85 -20.23
CA THR A 30 -10.64 -9.76 -19.11
C THR A 30 -9.54 -10.82 -19.08
N GLY A 31 -8.86 -10.95 -17.94
CA GLY A 31 -7.75 -11.88 -17.77
C GLY A 31 -6.62 -11.31 -16.94
N GLU A 32 -5.46 -11.97 -17.01
CA GLU A 32 -4.25 -11.58 -16.29
C GLU A 32 -3.30 -10.80 -17.19
N ALA A 33 -2.81 -9.67 -16.71
CA ALA A 33 -1.75 -8.88 -17.33
C ALA A 33 -0.44 -9.07 -16.54
N VAL A 34 0.65 -9.32 -17.26
CA VAL A 34 1.98 -9.58 -16.66
C VAL A 34 3.05 -8.63 -17.19
N THR A 35 3.99 -8.24 -16.34
CA THR A 35 5.26 -7.63 -16.75
C THR A 35 6.43 -8.38 -16.16
N TYR A 36 7.57 -8.35 -16.85
CA TYR A 36 8.79 -9.04 -16.47
C TYR A 36 9.94 -8.05 -16.23
N TYR A 37 10.88 -8.43 -15.37
CA TYR A 37 12.21 -7.84 -15.31
C TYR A 37 13.03 -8.23 -16.54
N ALA A 38 14.15 -7.53 -16.76
CA ALA A 38 15.10 -7.88 -17.82
C ALA A 38 15.64 -9.31 -17.67
N SER A 39 15.73 -9.81 -16.44
CA SER A 39 16.07 -11.19 -16.11
C SER A 39 15.01 -12.23 -16.49
N GLY A 40 13.84 -11.81 -17.00
CA GLY A 40 12.72 -12.69 -17.34
C GLY A 40 11.85 -13.10 -16.15
N GLN A 41 12.19 -12.66 -14.93
CA GLN A 41 11.37 -12.90 -13.74
C GLN A 41 10.11 -12.03 -13.75
N ILE A 42 9.00 -12.52 -13.21
CA ILE A 42 7.76 -11.74 -13.10
C ILE A 42 7.99 -10.56 -12.15
N ALA A 43 7.72 -9.36 -12.63
CA ALA A 43 7.78 -8.13 -11.84
C ALA A 43 6.38 -7.75 -11.30
N LYS A 44 5.32 -8.01 -12.07
CA LYS A 44 3.95 -7.63 -11.74
C LYS A 44 2.95 -8.54 -12.41
N LEU A 45 1.88 -8.87 -11.70
CA LEU A 45 0.72 -9.60 -12.20
C LEU A 45 -0.55 -8.90 -11.74
N GLN A 46 -1.51 -8.73 -12.65
CA GLN A 46 -2.74 -7.98 -12.41
C GLN A 46 -3.94 -8.68 -13.04
N GLN A 47 -5.05 -8.76 -12.32
CA GLN A 47 -6.29 -9.28 -12.88
C GLN A 47 -7.25 -8.16 -13.29
N PHE A 48 -7.93 -8.39 -14.42
CA PHE A 48 -8.93 -7.50 -14.97
C PHE A 48 -10.19 -8.26 -15.39
N LYS A 49 -11.33 -7.57 -15.30
CA LYS A 49 -12.62 -7.98 -15.84
C LYS A 49 -13.25 -6.79 -16.54
N GLU A 50 -13.64 -6.96 -17.80
CA GLU A 50 -14.27 -5.92 -18.62
C GLU A 50 -13.50 -4.59 -18.61
N GLY A 51 -12.17 -4.68 -18.67
CA GLY A 51 -11.24 -3.56 -18.69
C GLY A 51 -11.01 -2.87 -17.33
N ARG A 52 -11.65 -3.34 -16.25
CA ARG A 52 -11.47 -2.83 -14.88
C ARG A 52 -10.67 -3.82 -14.04
N ARG A 53 -9.95 -3.34 -13.02
CA ARG A 53 -9.25 -4.25 -12.07
C ARG A 53 -10.26 -5.09 -11.30
N GLU A 54 -10.04 -6.39 -11.24
CA GLU A 54 -10.91 -7.35 -10.56
C GLU A 54 -10.04 -8.51 -10.10
N GLY A 55 -10.03 -8.83 -8.81
CA GLY A 55 -9.10 -9.79 -8.23
C GLY A 55 -7.77 -9.15 -7.83
N PHE A 56 -6.65 -9.86 -7.96
CA PHE A 56 -5.41 -9.43 -7.31
C PHE A 56 -4.55 -8.49 -8.17
N LEU A 57 -3.71 -7.72 -7.49
CA LEU A 57 -2.50 -7.09 -8.02
C LEU A 57 -1.34 -7.49 -7.12
N ARG A 58 -0.34 -8.12 -7.72
CA ARG A 58 0.90 -8.54 -7.07
C ARG A 58 2.11 -7.96 -7.78
N GLN A 59 3.11 -7.62 -7.01
CA GLN A 59 4.42 -7.20 -7.50
C GLN A 59 5.50 -7.93 -6.74
N TRP A 60 6.60 -8.23 -7.40
CA TRP A 60 7.77 -8.85 -6.81
C TRP A 60 8.97 -7.97 -7.07
N PHE A 61 9.93 -7.99 -6.15
CA PHE A 61 11.29 -7.51 -6.39
C PHE A 61 12.03 -8.50 -7.29
N GLU A 62 13.13 -8.07 -7.90
CA GLU A 62 13.95 -8.94 -8.77
C GLU A 62 14.63 -10.09 -8.01
N ASN A 63 14.72 -9.99 -6.67
CA ASN A 63 15.14 -11.09 -5.80
C ASN A 63 14.00 -12.06 -5.43
N LYS A 64 12.86 -11.99 -6.14
CA LYS A 64 11.65 -12.83 -5.97
C LYS A 64 10.85 -12.59 -4.70
N VAL A 65 11.27 -11.66 -3.83
CA VAL A 65 10.49 -11.27 -2.66
C VAL A 65 9.22 -10.54 -3.14
N LEU A 66 8.06 -10.91 -2.58
CA LEU A 66 6.80 -10.23 -2.86
C LEU A 66 6.90 -8.78 -2.37
N ALA A 67 6.78 -7.81 -3.26
CA ALA A 67 6.91 -6.38 -2.97
C ALA A 67 5.58 -5.74 -2.58
N PHE A 68 4.48 -6.21 -3.17
CA PHE A 68 3.14 -5.65 -3.00
C PHE A 68 2.07 -6.70 -3.31
N ASP A 69 0.99 -6.70 -2.53
CA ASP A 69 -0.19 -7.55 -2.71
C ASP A 69 -1.44 -6.77 -2.31
N SER A 70 -2.48 -6.89 -3.13
CA SER A 70 -3.76 -6.21 -2.94
C SER A 70 -4.86 -6.93 -3.70
N GLN A 71 -6.11 -6.72 -3.28
CA GLN A 71 -7.30 -7.22 -3.96
C GLN A 71 -8.16 -6.06 -4.45
N TYR A 72 -8.86 -6.28 -5.56
CA TYR A 72 -9.75 -5.34 -6.20
C TYR A 72 -11.13 -5.98 -6.44
N VAL A 73 -12.18 -5.21 -6.19
CA VAL A 73 -13.55 -5.53 -6.58
C VAL A 73 -14.11 -4.34 -7.34
N ALA A 74 -14.60 -4.55 -8.56
CA ALA A 74 -15.15 -3.52 -9.43
C ALA A 74 -14.24 -2.29 -9.60
N GLY A 75 -12.93 -2.52 -9.71
CA GLY A 75 -11.92 -1.49 -9.88
C GLY A 75 -11.46 -0.77 -8.61
N ARG A 76 -11.95 -1.16 -7.43
CA ARG A 76 -11.60 -0.53 -6.13
C ARG A 76 -10.88 -1.51 -5.21
N LEU A 77 -9.93 -1.01 -4.41
CA LEU A 77 -9.26 -1.82 -3.39
C LEU A 77 -10.27 -2.39 -2.39
N GLU A 78 -10.11 -3.66 -2.04
CA GLU A 78 -10.95 -4.38 -1.08
C GLU A 78 -10.07 -5.27 -0.21
N GLY A 79 -10.34 -5.33 1.10
CA GLY A 79 -9.56 -6.14 2.04
C GLY A 79 -8.17 -5.56 2.35
N GLU A 80 -7.25 -6.41 2.79
CA GLU A 80 -5.92 -5.98 3.18
C GLU A 80 -5.02 -5.73 1.96
N THR A 81 -4.32 -4.59 1.96
CA THR A 81 -3.19 -4.32 1.07
C THR A 81 -1.91 -4.37 1.87
N LYS A 82 -0.91 -5.11 1.37
CA LYS A 82 0.38 -5.30 2.02
C LYS A 82 1.51 -4.90 1.08
N SER A 83 2.58 -4.37 1.64
CA SER A 83 3.84 -4.18 0.94
C SER A 83 5.00 -4.64 1.80
N TRP A 84 6.10 -5.03 1.16
CA TRP A 84 7.30 -5.50 1.84
C TRP A 84 8.53 -4.73 1.37
N TRP A 85 9.56 -4.76 2.21
CA TRP A 85 10.91 -4.37 1.85
C TRP A 85 11.58 -5.50 1.06
N SER A 86 12.66 -5.18 0.34
CA SER A 86 13.38 -6.18 -0.48
C SER A 86 14.04 -7.28 0.36
N ASN A 87 14.25 -7.07 1.65
CA ASN A 87 14.71 -8.11 2.59
C ASN A 87 13.59 -9.04 3.10
N GLY A 88 12.34 -8.87 2.63
CA GLY A 88 11.19 -9.68 3.03
C GLY A 88 10.46 -9.17 4.28
N ASN A 89 10.96 -8.15 4.97
CA ASN A 89 10.25 -7.57 6.09
C ASN A 89 9.01 -6.82 5.62
N LEU A 90 7.92 -6.92 6.39
CA LEU A 90 6.69 -6.20 6.10
C LEU A 90 6.96 -4.70 6.16
N ARG A 91 6.56 -3.96 5.12
CA ARG A 91 6.74 -2.51 5.01
C ARG A 91 5.48 -1.77 5.40
N SER A 92 4.32 -2.26 4.96
CA SER A 92 3.03 -1.70 5.34
C SER A 92 1.90 -2.70 5.24
N ILE A 93 0.85 -2.46 6.01
CA ILE A 93 -0.45 -3.12 5.90
C ILE A 93 -1.54 -2.06 6.05
N SER A 94 -2.60 -2.15 5.26
CA SER A 94 -3.74 -1.26 5.36
C SER A 94 -5.03 -1.97 4.90
N PRO A 95 -6.09 -1.96 5.71
CA PRO A 95 -7.40 -2.49 5.31
C PRO A 95 -8.18 -1.48 4.46
N TYR A 96 -8.78 -1.94 3.37
CA TYR A 96 -9.62 -1.16 2.47
C TYR A 96 -11.03 -1.74 2.39
N VAL A 97 -12.02 -0.86 2.32
CA VAL A 97 -13.41 -1.18 2.02
C VAL A 97 -13.86 -0.26 0.90
N LYS A 98 -14.28 -0.81 -0.23
CA LYS A 98 -14.75 -0.06 -1.41
C LYS A 98 -13.78 1.06 -1.84
N GLY A 99 -12.49 0.77 -1.79
CA GLY A 99 -11.42 1.69 -2.20
C GLY A 99 -10.99 2.71 -1.15
N ARG A 100 -11.53 2.66 0.07
CA ARG A 100 -11.21 3.60 1.15
C ARG A 100 -10.61 2.87 2.35
N VAL A 101 -9.50 3.38 2.86
CA VAL A 101 -8.85 2.79 4.03
C VAL A 101 -9.77 2.90 5.25
N THR A 102 -10.05 1.77 5.91
CA THR A 102 -10.95 1.70 7.06
C THR A 102 -10.43 0.66 8.04
N GLY A 103 -10.00 1.12 9.21
CA GLY A 103 -9.35 0.31 10.24
C GLY A 103 -7.94 0.79 10.54
N GLU A 104 -7.14 -0.11 11.10
CA GLU A 104 -5.78 0.17 11.55
C GLU A 104 -4.76 -0.07 10.43
N SER A 105 -4.01 0.97 10.07
CA SER A 105 -2.89 0.89 9.14
C SER A 105 -1.56 0.94 9.89
N LYS A 106 -0.61 0.08 9.51
CA LYS A 106 0.73 0.05 10.09
C LYS A 106 1.80 0.15 9.02
N GLN A 107 2.93 0.74 9.39
CA GLN A 107 4.15 0.80 8.60
C GLN A 107 5.35 0.50 9.49
N TRP A 108 6.37 -0.14 8.91
CA TRP A 108 7.57 -0.57 9.62
C TRP A 108 8.83 -0.12 8.89
N TYR A 109 9.90 0.07 9.65
CA TYR A 109 11.24 0.25 9.11
C TYR A 109 11.72 -1.01 8.38
N VAL A 110 12.76 -0.87 7.55
CA VAL A 110 13.40 -2.00 6.86
C VAL A 110 13.93 -3.05 7.84
N THR A 111 14.32 -2.62 9.04
CA THR A 111 14.79 -3.46 10.15
C THR A 111 13.65 -4.19 10.89
N GLY A 112 12.39 -3.84 10.65
CA GLY A 112 11.21 -4.54 11.16
C GLY A 112 10.51 -3.88 12.35
N GLU A 113 11.07 -2.82 12.94
CA GLU A 113 10.43 -2.07 14.02
C GLU A 113 9.28 -1.20 13.49
N LEU A 114 8.25 -1.02 14.33
CA LEU A 114 7.08 -0.24 13.97
C LEU A 114 7.45 1.24 13.79
N PHE A 115 7.22 1.76 12.60
CA PHE A 115 7.43 3.17 12.27
C PHE A 115 6.18 3.99 12.56
N LYS A 116 5.02 3.50 12.13
CA LYS A 116 3.78 4.28 12.14
C LYS A 116 2.57 3.37 12.35
N LYS A 117 1.63 3.83 13.17
CA LYS A 117 0.34 3.20 13.44
C LYS A 117 -0.74 4.25 13.35
N MET A 118 -1.69 4.04 12.45
CA MET A 118 -2.76 5.00 12.17
C MET A 118 -4.11 4.32 12.17
N HIS A 119 -5.16 5.07 12.48
CA HIS A 119 -6.53 4.59 12.42
C HIS A 119 -7.34 5.47 11.46
N TYR A 120 -8.07 4.80 10.58
CA TYR A 120 -8.88 5.43 9.55
C TYR A 120 -10.33 4.92 9.59
N LEU A 121 -11.25 5.79 9.21
CA LEU A 121 -12.63 5.45 8.88
C LEU A 121 -12.98 6.13 7.56
N ASP A 122 -13.34 5.34 6.56
CA ASP A 122 -13.78 5.85 5.26
C ASP A 122 -12.76 6.79 4.59
N GLY A 123 -11.47 6.49 4.77
CA GLY A 123 -10.34 7.28 4.26
C GLY A 123 -9.91 8.46 5.13
N GLN A 124 -10.60 8.73 6.26
CA GLN A 124 -10.30 9.86 7.14
C GLN A 124 -9.63 9.38 8.44
N GLU A 125 -8.67 10.15 8.96
CA GLU A 125 -8.01 9.84 10.23
C GLU A 125 -9.01 9.96 11.40
N VAL A 126 -9.07 8.95 12.25
CA VAL A 126 -9.93 8.91 13.44
C VAL A 126 -9.17 8.30 14.61
N GLY A 127 -9.44 8.75 15.84
CA GLY A 127 -8.79 8.17 17.02
C GLY A 127 -7.26 8.36 17.01
N LEU A 128 -6.55 7.46 17.68
CA LEU A 128 -5.13 7.62 18.00
C LEU A 128 -4.19 7.34 16.83
N GLN A 129 -3.27 8.28 16.60
CA GLN A 129 -2.23 8.25 15.58
C GLN A 129 -0.86 8.28 16.26
N GLN A 130 0.01 7.35 15.91
CA GLN A 130 1.32 7.20 16.53
C GLN A 130 2.41 6.96 15.50
N ALA A 131 3.58 7.54 15.76
CA ALA A 131 4.79 7.23 15.02
C ALA A 131 5.97 7.15 15.98
N TRP A 132 6.92 6.28 15.68
CA TRP A 132 8.12 6.04 16.48
C TRP A 132 9.36 6.25 15.61
N ARG A 133 10.45 6.64 16.23
CA ARG A 133 11.79 6.58 15.62
C ARG A 133 12.26 5.12 15.63
N GLN A 134 13.29 4.83 14.84
CA GLN A 134 13.87 3.47 14.77
C GLN A 134 14.41 2.98 16.13
N ASN A 135 14.86 3.88 17.01
CA ASN A 135 15.26 3.54 18.38
C ASN A 135 14.07 3.29 19.35
N GLY A 136 12.84 3.22 18.83
CA GLY A 136 11.63 2.99 19.62
C GLY A 136 11.07 4.22 20.34
N LYS A 137 11.75 5.38 20.33
CA LYS A 137 11.24 6.60 20.96
C LYS A 137 10.04 7.15 20.17
N LEU A 138 8.95 7.43 20.89
CA LEU A 138 7.74 8.02 20.31
C LEU A 138 8.07 9.37 19.66
N TYR A 139 7.77 9.50 18.37
CA TYR A 139 8.01 10.68 17.55
C TYR A 139 6.76 11.56 17.44
N SER A 140 5.58 10.93 17.32
CA SER A 140 4.30 11.61 17.15
C SER A 140 3.21 10.85 17.89
N ASN A 141 2.30 11.57 18.54
CA ASN A 141 1.22 11.01 19.33
C ASN A 141 0.07 12.01 19.45
N TYR A 142 -0.95 11.83 18.61
CA TYR A 142 -2.12 12.70 18.58
C TYR A 142 -3.38 11.90 18.26
N GLN A 143 -4.54 12.46 18.59
CA GLN A 143 -5.84 11.86 18.29
C GLN A 143 -6.65 12.77 17.37
N TYR A 144 -7.40 12.18 16.44
CA TYR A 144 -8.46 12.86 15.73
C TYR A 144 -9.81 12.59 16.40
N ILE A 145 -10.43 13.65 16.92
CA ILE A 145 -11.74 13.62 17.57
C ILE A 145 -12.61 14.68 16.91
N ASN A 146 -13.72 14.27 16.28
CA ASN A 146 -14.65 15.16 15.58
C ASN A 146 -13.96 16.11 14.58
N GLY A 147 -13.02 15.58 13.79
CA GLY A 147 -12.26 16.33 12.78
C GLY A 147 -11.17 17.25 13.33
N ARG A 148 -10.93 17.27 14.64
CA ARG A 148 -9.89 18.07 15.29
C ARG A 148 -8.77 17.22 15.85
N VAL A 149 -7.56 17.77 15.80
CA VAL A 149 -6.34 17.13 16.32
C VAL A 149 -6.15 17.50 17.79
N PHE A 150 -5.92 16.50 18.63
CA PHE A 150 -5.56 16.64 20.04
C PHE A 150 -4.23 15.96 20.32
N GLY A 151 -3.29 16.63 20.99
CA GLY A 151 -1.99 16.08 21.32
C GLY A 151 -0.87 16.53 20.38
N LEU A 152 0.27 15.83 20.45
CA LEU A 152 1.53 16.26 19.84
C LEU A 152 1.68 15.68 18.45
N LYS A 153 1.37 16.50 17.45
CA LYS A 153 1.80 16.29 16.06
C LYS A 153 3.15 17.00 15.91
N ARG A 154 4.29 16.31 16.14
CA ARG A 154 5.60 16.97 15.93
C ARG A 154 5.72 17.39 14.46
N SER A 155 5.74 18.70 14.24
CA SER A 155 6.23 19.38 13.05
C SER A 155 7.76 19.36 13.06
N ASN A 156 8.39 19.28 11.88
CA ASN A 156 9.84 19.24 11.73
C ASN A 156 10.56 20.24 12.65
N MET A 157 11.54 19.79 13.44
CA MET A 157 12.65 20.66 13.82
C MET A 157 13.65 20.62 12.67
N CYS A 158 13.96 21.79 12.09
CA CYS A 158 14.98 21.93 11.04
C CYS A 158 16.42 21.65 11.53
N VAL A 159 16.59 21.22 12.79
CA VAL A 159 17.86 20.80 13.37
C VAL A 159 17.62 19.49 14.11
N GLY A 160 18.36 18.46 13.75
CA GLY A 160 18.34 17.19 14.47
C GLY A 160 19.04 17.37 15.81
N LEU A 161 18.27 17.37 16.90
CA LEU A 161 18.83 17.15 18.22
C LEU A 161 18.83 15.63 18.44
N GLU A 162 20.01 15.03 18.27
CA GLU A 162 20.20 13.59 18.40
C GLU A 162 19.89 13.11 19.84
N ASP A 163 20.04 13.98 20.85
CA ASP A 163 19.95 13.61 22.27
C ASP A 163 19.13 14.59 23.15
N GLU A 164 17.87 14.88 22.81
CA GLU A 164 16.98 15.59 23.76
C GLU A 164 16.68 14.71 24.99
N LYS A 165 17.35 15.03 26.11
CA LYS A 165 16.91 14.66 27.47
C LYS A 165 15.78 15.58 27.89
N VAL A 166 14.56 15.03 27.99
CA VAL A 166 13.40 15.76 28.51
C VAL A 166 13.51 15.76 30.04
N VAL A 167 13.83 16.92 30.61
CA VAL A 167 13.74 17.13 32.06
C VAL A 167 12.34 17.65 32.34
N LYS A 168 11.59 16.99 33.24
CA LYS A 168 10.33 17.55 33.75
C LYS A 168 10.70 18.74 34.63
N ALA A 169 10.08 19.89 34.38
CA ALA A 169 10.08 20.98 35.34
C ALA A 169 9.08 20.61 36.44
N ASP A 170 9.55 20.65 37.69
CA ASP A 170 8.74 20.50 38.90
C ASP A 170 7.82 21.70 39.12
#